data_AF-A0A2K1L4B5-F1
#
_entry.id   AF-A0A2K1L4B5-F1
#
_cell.length_a   1.000
_cell.length_b   1.000
_cell.length_c   1.000
_cell.angle_alpha   90.00
_cell.angle_beta   90.00
_cell.angle_gamma   90.00
#
_symmetry.space_group_name_H-M   'P 1'
#
loop_
_entity.id
_entity.type
_entity.pdbx_description
1 polymer ?
#
loop_
_entity_poly.entity_id
_entity_poly.type
_entity_poly.pdbx_seq_one_letter_code
_entity_poly.pdbx_strand_id
1 'polypeptide(L)'
;IGQDITTFINTTLSEGHLHEALNNGLISLLLKGRMALNIKNYCPIIVLTTTYRLMAKVLANQFQLILPTCIRSIRTRFVKEQYILDNMLLAQESID
;
A
#
# COMPACT_ATOMS: atom_id res chain seq x y z
N ILE A 1 0.41 14.85 -20.81
CA ILE A 1 -0.01 14.26 -19.52
C ILE A 1 0.56 12.86 -19.31
N GLY A 2 0.17 11.85 -20.10
CA GLY A 2 0.68 10.48 -19.91
C GLY A 2 2.21 10.36 -20.07
N GLN A 3 2.76 10.94 -21.13
CA GLN A 3 4.20 10.94 -21.40
C GLN A 3 5.01 11.64 -20.32
N ASP A 4 4.50 12.75 -19.77
CA ASP A 4 5.17 13.52 -18.71
C ASP A 4 5.28 12.69 -17.43
N ILE A 5 4.20 11.99 -17.06
CA ILE A 5 4.16 11.10 -15.89
C ILE A 5 5.11 9.91 -16.07
N THR A 6 5.12 9.29 -17.25
CA THR A 6 6.03 8.18 -17.54
C THR A 6 7.49 8.61 -17.51
N THR A 7 7.81 9.77 -18.08
CA THR A 7 9.16 10.34 -18.06
C THR A 7 9.60 10.60 -16.62
N PHE A 8 8.76 11.25 -15.82
CA PHE A 8 9.02 11.53 -14.40
C PHE A 8 9.24 10.25 -13.58
N ILE A 9 8.44 9.20 -13.79
CA ILE A 9 8.61 7.93 -13.08
C ILE A 9 9.93 7.27 -13.48
N ASN A 10 10.26 7.25 -14.77
CA ASN A 10 11.49 6.64 -15.26
C ASN A 10 12.74 7.38 -14.78
N THR A 11 12.74 8.71 -14.74
CA THR A 11 13.85 9.49 -14.19
C THR A 11 14.02 9.23 -12.70
N THR A 12 12.93 9.28 -11.92
CA THR A 12 12.93 9.00 -10.48
C THR A 12 13.47 7.60 -10.17
N LEU A 13 13.08 6.59 -10.97
CA LEU A 13 13.58 5.21 -10.82
C LEU A 13 15.07 5.09 -11.18
N SER A 14 15.52 5.79 -12.23
CA SER A 14 16.93 5.78 -12.67
C SER A 14 17.85 6.47 -11.66
N GLU A 15 17.36 7.53 -11.02
CA GLU A 15 18.08 8.28 -10.00
C GLU A 15 18.09 7.61 -8.61
N GLY A 16 17.20 6.63 -8.39
CA GLY A 16 17.15 5.83 -7.17
C GLY A 16 16.64 6.56 -5.93
N HIS A 17 16.11 7.78 -6.05
CA HIS A 17 15.54 8.55 -4.95
C HIS A 17 14.18 9.13 -5.33
N LEU A 18 13.29 9.29 -4.34
CA LEU A 18 11.95 9.84 -4.57
C LEU A 18 12.01 11.37 -4.62
N HIS A 19 11.48 11.95 -5.70
CA HIS A 19 11.39 13.39 -5.86
C HIS A 19 10.39 14.01 -4.86
N GLU A 20 10.74 15.15 -4.25
CA GLU A 20 9.93 15.84 -3.22
C GLU A 20 8.48 16.14 -3.65
N ALA A 21 8.23 16.35 -4.95
CA ALA A 21 6.89 16.56 -5.50
C ALA A 21 5.91 15.42 -5.20
N LEU A 22 6.43 14.21 -4.92
CA LEU A 22 5.63 13.05 -4.52
C LEU A 22 5.10 13.14 -3.08
N ASN A 23 5.71 13.95 -2.21
CA ASN A 23 5.29 14.11 -0.82
C ASN A 23 4.04 14.98 -0.65
N ASN A 24 3.49 15.52 -1.75
CA ASN A 24 2.31 16.36 -1.70
C ASN A 24 1.03 15.51 -1.61
N GLY A 25 0.21 15.76 -0.60
CA GLY A 25 -1.05 15.05 -0.37
C GLY A 25 -2.00 15.85 0.52
N LEU A 26 -3.30 15.64 0.33
CA LEU A 26 -4.34 16.28 1.15
C LEU A 26 -4.74 15.34 2.29
N ILE A 27 -4.58 15.81 3.53
CA ILE A 27 -5.11 15.09 4.70
C ILE A 27 -6.61 15.36 4.79
N SER A 28 -7.40 14.30 4.78
CA SER A 28 -8.85 14.31 4.95
C SER A 28 -9.25 13.42 6.13
N LEU A 29 -10.26 13.85 6.90
CA LEU A 29 -10.75 13.13 8.06
C LEU A 29 -12.06 12.41 7.69
N LEU A 30 -12.02 11.07 7.63
CA LEU A 30 -13.23 10.27 7.46
C LEU A 30 -13.81 9.85 8.81
N LEU A 31 -15.14 9.90 8.93
CA LEU A 31 -15.84 9.37 10.09
C LEU A 31 -15.74 7.84 10.12
N LYS A 32 -15.31 7.26 11.25
CA LYS A 32 -15.28 5.80 11.47
C LYS A 32 -16.67 5.21 11.76
N GLY A 33 -17.64 6.05 12.10
CA GLY A 33 -18.99 5.62 12.50
C GLY A 33 -20.02 6.72 12.28
N ARG A 34 -21.20 6.59 12.88
CA ARG A 34 -22.33 7.49 12.61
C ARG A 34 -22.18 8.89 13.22
N MET A 35 -21.36 9.06 14.26
CA MET A 35 -21.19 10.33 14.96
C MET A 35 -19.72 10.59 15.34
N ALA A 36 -19.29 11.84 15.19
CA ALA A 36 -18.03 12.33 15.70
C ALA A 36 -18.22 13.07 17.03
N LEU A 37 -18.11 12.33 18.12
CA LEU A 37 -18.13 12.90 19.48
C LEU A 37 -16.72 13.24 19.98
N ASN A 38 -15.70 12.61 19.39
CA ASN A 38 -14.29 12.79 19.76
C ASN A 38 -13.42 12.69 18.50
N ILE A 39 -12.24 13.35 18.50
CA ILE A 39 -11.27 13.28 17.40
C ILE A 39 -10.84 11.85 17.07
N LYS A 40 -10.87 10.94 18.06
CA LYS A 40 -10.59 9.50 17.88
C LYS A 40 -11.59 8.79 16.94
N ASN A 41 -12.77 9.37 16.73
CA ASN A 41 -13.81 8.84 15.84
C ASN A 41 -13.53 9.16 14.37
N TYR A 42 -12.50 9.94 14.08
CA TYR A 42 -12.03 10.15 12.72
C TYR A 42 -10.88 9.20 12.38
N CYS A 43 -10.83 8.80 11.12
CA CYS A 43 -9.70 8.13 10.49
C CYS A 43 -9.05 9.13 9.54
N PRO A 44 -7.80 9.57 9.79
CA PRO A 44 -7.09 10.38 8.83
C PRO A 44 -6.77 9.53 7.60
N ILE A 45 -7.11 10.05 6.42
CA ILE A 45 -6.74 9.50 5.12
C ILE A 45 -5.98 10.57 4.37
N ILE A 46 -4.91 10.16 3.69
CA ILE A 46 -4.15 11.04 2.80
C ILE A 46 -4.62 10.76 1.37
N VAL A 47 -5.16 11.77 0.72
CA VAL A 47 -5.46 11.75 -0.71
C VAL A 47 -4.20 12.15 -1.46
N LEU A 48 -3.64 11.19 -2.20
CA LEU A 48 -2.37 11.31 -2.89
C LEU A 48 -2.57 11.60 -4.37
N THR A 49 -1.57 12.22 -5.00
CA THR A 49 -1.59 12.49 -6.44
C THR A 49 -1.60 11.19 -7.26
N THR A 50 -2.15 11.26 -8.48
CA THR A 50 -2.15 10.11 -9.41
C THR A 50 -0.72 9.64 -9.71
N THR A 51 0.24 10.56 -9.82
CA THR A 51 1.66 10.27 -10.03
C THR A 51 2.23 9.43 -8.89
N TYR A 52 1.96 9.81 -7.63
CA TYR A 52 2.36 9.02 -6.46
C TYR A 52 1.76 7.62 -6.49
N ARG A 53 0.44 7.52 -6.74
CA ARG A 53 -0.26 6.23 -6.79
C ARG A 53 0.30 5.31 -7.87
N LEU A 54 0.69 5.87 -9.01
CA LEU A 54 1.30 5.11 -10.10
C LEU A 54 2.71 4.64 -9.73
N MET A 55 3.55 5.52 -9.16
CA MET A 55 4.88 5.17 -8.67
C MET A 55 4.81 4.05 -7.61
N ALA A 56 3.92 4.17 -6.63
CA ALA A 56 3.70 3.16 -5.61
C ALA A 56 3.27 1.82 -6.22
N LYS A 57 2.44 1.82 -7.27
CA LYS A 57 2.04 0.61 -7.99
C LYS A 57 3.22 -0.03 -8.74
N VAL A 58 4.07 0.77 -9.39
CA VAL A 58 5.27 0.28 -10.08
C VAL A 58 6.21 -0.39 -9.07
N LEU A 59 6.48 0.26 -7.94
CA LEU A 59 7.31 -0.31 -6.86
C LEU A 59 6.69 -1.58 -6.27
N ALA A 60 5.38 -1.59 -6.02
CA ALA A 60 4.69 -2.77 -5.50
C ALA A 60 4.81 -3.97 -6.46
N ASN A 61 4.69 -3.75 -7.77
CA ASN A 61 4.87 -4.80 -8.76
C ASN A 61 6.30 -5.34 -8.80
N GLN A 62 7.31 -4.47 -8.62
CA GLN A 62 8.70 -4.92 -8.51
C GLN A 62 8.92 -5.73 -7.23
N PHE A 63 8.41 -5.25 -6.09
CA PHE A 63 8.51 -5.99 -4.82
C PHE A 63 7.74 -7.30 -4.84
N GLN A 64 6.64 -7.41 -5.58
CA GLN A 64 5.92 -8.67 -5.71
C GLN A 64 6.81 -9.82 -6.23
N LEU A 65 7.80 -9.52 -7.07
CA LEU A 65 8.75 -10.52 -7.57
C LEU A 65 9.78 -10.96 -6.52
N ILE A 66 10.16 -10.03 -5.62
CA ILE A 66 11.23 -10.23 -4.64
C ILE A 66 10.69 -10.79 -3.32
N LEU A 67 9.52 -10.32 -2.90
CA LEU A 67 8.89 -10.66 -1.62
C LEU A 67 8.80 -12.18 -1.37
N PRO A 68 8.47 -13.07 -2.33
CA PRO A 68 8.45 -14.52 -2.13
C PRO A 68 9.78 -15.09 -1.63
N THR A 69 10.91 -14.53 -2.08
CA THR A 69 12.26 -14.99 -1.69
C THR A 69 12.70 -14.45 -0.34
N CYS A 70 12.20 -13.28 0.08
CA CYS A 70 12.66 -12.60 1.29
C CYS A 70 11.86 -12.90 2.57
N ILE A 71 10.58 -13.27 2.48
CA ILE A 71 9.74 -13.48 3.66
C ILE A 71 9.36 -14.96 3.80
N ARG A 72 9.56 -15.49 5.02
CA ARG A 72 9.33 -16.88 5.42
C ARG A 72 7.87 -17.34 5.20
N SER A 73 7.68 -18.65 5.03
CA SER A 73 6.44 -19.32 4.58
C SER A 73 5.16 -18.99 5.37
N ILE A 74 5.27 -18.59 6.64
CA ILE A 74 4.13 -18.15 7.44
C ILE A 74 3.83 -16.69 7.08
N ARG A 75 2.88 -16.48 6.17
CA ARG A 75 2.28 -15.17 5.91
C ARG A 75 0.78 -15.29 6.09
N THR A 76 0.16 -14.32 6.74
CA THR A 76 -1.26 -14.39 7.12
C THR A 76 -2.11 -13.28 6.53
N ARG A 77 -1.57 -12.47 5.60
CA ARG A 77 -2.34 -11.45 4.87
C ARG A 77 -1.58 -10.82 3.71
N PHE A 78 -2.33 -10.34 2.70
CA PHE A 78 -1.88 -9.48 1.60
C PHE A 78 -0.90 -10.09 0.58
N VAL A 79 -0.80 -11.42 0.56
CA VAL A 79 -0.16 -12.17 -0.54
C VAL A 79 -1.24 -12.53 -1.55
N LYS A 80 -0.91 -12.47 -2.84
CA LYS A 80 -1.80 -12.95 -3.90
C LYS A 80 -2.15 -14.43 -3.62
N GLU A 81 -3.41 -14.80 -3.82
CA GLU A 81 -3.92 -16.19 -3.65
C GLU A 81 -3.98 -16.70 -2.20
N GLN A 82 -3.94 -15.83 -1.19
CA GLN A 82 -4.16 -16.24 0.20
C GLN A 82 -5.44 -15.61 0.78
N TYR A 83 -6.39 -16.46 1.16
CA TYR A 83 -7.66 -16.02 1.75
C TYR A 83 -7.54 -15.88 3.26
N ILE A 84 -8.37 -15.02 3.84
CA ILE A 84 -8.44 -14.88 5.30
C ILE A 84 -8.87 -16.19 5.98
N LEU A 85 -9.65 -17.01 5.27
CA LEU A 85 -10.11 -18.32 5.72
C LEU A 85 -8.95 -19.32 5.83
N ASP A 86 -8.01 -19.30 4.89
CA ASP A 86 -6.84 -20.20 4.93
C ASP A 86 -6.02 -19.98 6.21
N ASN A 87 -5.92 -18.73 6.66
CA ASN A 87 -5.21 -18.39 7.90
C ASN A 87 -5.97 -18.79 9.16
N MET A 88 -7.31 -18.78 9.12
CA MET A 88 -8.13 -19.30 10.22
C MET A 88 -7.98 -20.81 10.33
N LEU A 89 -7.97 -21.53 9.20
CA LEU A 89 -7.80 -22.98 9.17
C LEU A 89 -6.42 -23.41 9.68
N LEU A 90 -5.34 -22.76 9.20
CA LEU A 90 -3.98 -23.01 9.69
C LEU A 90 -3.83 -22.76 11.19
N ALA A 91 -4.53 -21.76 11.73
CA ALA A 91 -4.51 -21.48 13.17
C ALA A 91 -5.23 -22.58 13.97
N GLN A 92 -6.34 -23.12 13.45
CA GLN A 92 -7.06 -24.23 14.07
C GLN A 92 -6.19 -25.49 14.10
N GLU A 93 -5.57 -25.86 12.97
CA GLU A 93 -4.65 -27.01 12.87
C GLU A 93 -3.39 -26.88 13.75
N SER A 94 -3.02 -25.66 14.16
CA SER A 94 -1.87 -25.44 15.04
C SER A 94 -2.17 -25.62 16.53
N ILE A 95 -3.46 -25.63 16.90
CA ILE A 95 -3.95 -25.79 18.27
C ILE A 95 -4.31 -27.26 18.54
N ASP A 96 -4.78 -27.98 17.51
CA ASP A 96 -4.99 -29.43 17.52
C ASP A 96 -3.65 -30.21 17.52
#